data_AF-A0A9C9GJV7-F1
#
_entry.id   AF-A0A9C9GJV7-F1
#
_cell.length_a   1.000
_cell.length_b   1.000
_cell.length_c   1.000
_cell.angle_alpha   90.00
_cell.angle_beta   90.00
_cell.angle_gamma   90.00
#
_symmetry.space_group_name_H-M   'P 1'
#
loop_
_entity.id
_entity.type
_entity.pdbx_description
1 polymer ?
#
loop_
_entity_poly.entity_id
_entity_poly.type
_entity_poly.pdbx_seq_one_letter_code
_entity_poly.pdbx_strand_id
1 'polypeptide(L)'
;MPRRFSLFALLLTLALLLVASCVSIPSYTQIISQSDSMAHNKDADGGKPLSCSIAKMQKSLNSGAQNSATSLNPQHISLINWNIYKAQGENWAEDFKTLIKGQNLVLIQEALNQPEVIAPLQHQQPWWQLNNAFYYNGHATGVLTASSTPAIFGCGLRTIEPLIQTPKTVLINLYPIAGSSQRLLVANLHGINFTPGTETYAEQIREMSSMIEQHSGPLIIAGDFNSWSDARNEVVDAMVEKLSLKGLAYTSHNRVKVFGHALDHVFYRGLDIISEETLEVSSSDHNPIRVSFRVPADKTVNPVVLN
;
A
#
# COMPACT_ATOMS: atom_id res chain seq x y z
N MET A 1 35.30 -5.44 -27.11
CA MET A 1 34.22 -5.37 -26.10
C MET A 1 33.16 -4.25 -26.30
N PRO A 2 32.77 -3.78 -27.51
CA PRO A 2 31.68 -2.78 -27.64
C PRO A 2 30.31 -3.34 -28.09
N ARG A 3 30.21 -4.63 -28.50
CA ARG A 3 28.98 -5.18 -29.11
C ARG A 3 27.85 -5.56 -28.14
N ARG A 4 28.12 -5.69 -26.82
CA ARG A 4 27.10 -6.10 -25.83
C ARG A 4 26.23 -4.95 -25.30
N PHE A 5 26.76 -3.72 -25.27
CA PHE A 5 26.00 -2.52 -24.88
C PHE A 5 24.92 -2.14 -25.90
N SER A 6 25.17 -2.42 -27.19
CA SER A 6 24.24 -2.08 -28.27
C SER A 6 23.01 -2.99 -28.31
N LEU A 7 23.10 -4.26 -27.90
CA LEU A 7 21.93 -5.15 -27.83
C LEU A 7 21.01 -4.80 -26.65
N PHE A 8 21.57 -4.38 -25.51
CA PHE A 8 20.79 -4.01 -24.33
C PHE A 8 20.00 -2.72 -24.55
N ALA A 9 20.62 -1.72 -25.18
CA ALA A 9 19.93 -0.49 -25.59
C ALA A 9 18.85 -0.75 -26.66
N LEU A 10 19.10 -1.65 -27.61
CA LEU A 10 18.14 -2.02 -28.66
C LEU A 10 16.94 -2.81 -28.09
N LEU A 11 17.18 -3.73 -27.14
CA LEU A 11 16.14 -4.47 -26.42
C LEU A 11 15.31 -3.55 -25.50
N LEU A 12 15.95 -2.57 -24.85
CA LEU A 12 15.25 -1.55 -24.05
C LEU A 12 14.36 -0.67 -24.94
N THR A 13 14.85 -0.25 -26.12
CA THR A 13 14.06 0.55 -27.07
C THR A 13 12.91 -0.25 -27.71
N LEU A 14 13.10 -1.54 -27.97
CA LEU A 14 12.05 -2.41 -28.53
C LEU A 14 11.00 -2.77 -27.48
N ALA A 15 11.41 -2.95 -26.21
CA ALA A 15 10.49 -3.08 -25.08
C ALA A 15 9.68 -1.79 -24.90
N LEU A 16 10.32 -0.61 -24.92
CA LEU A 16 9.67 0.71 -24.80
C LEU A 16 8.64 1.01 -25.92
N LEU A 17 8.84 0.48 -27.13
CA LEU A 17 7.92 0.67 -28.26
C LEU A 17 6.72 -0.30 -28.27
N LEU A 18 6.84 -1.47 -27.62
CA LEU A 18 5.76 -2.46 -27.53
C LEU A 18 4.84 -2.27 -26.31
N VAL A 19 5.24 -1.48 -25.31
CA VAL A 19 4.39 -1.18 -24.14
C VAL A 19 3.23 -0.22 -24.45
N ALA A 20 3.32 0.54 -25.56
CA ALA A 20 2.39 1.64 -25.85
C ALA A 20 0.95 1.18 -26.14
N SER A 21 0.72 -0.06 -26.56
CA SER A 21 -0.63 -0.57 -26.85
C SER A 21 -1.36 -1.15 -25.63
N CYS A 22 -0.64 -1.39 -24.52
CA CYS A 22 -1.18 -2.08 -23.35
C CYS A 22 -1.26 -1.19 -22.10
N VAL A 23 -0.69 0.02 -22.15
CA VAL A 23 -0.63 0.94 -21.01
C VAL A 23 -1.34 2.26 -21.34
N SER A 24 -2.26 2.70 -20.48
CA SER A 24 -2.82 4.06 -20.53
C SER A 24 -2.83 4.71 -19.15
N ILE A 25 -2.57 6.01 -19.09
CA ILE A 25 -2.41 6.74 -17.82
C ILE A 25 -3.59 7.70 -17.64
N PRO A 26 -4.35 7.61 -16.53
CA PRO A 26 -5.45 8.56 -16.28
C PRO A 26 -4.90 9.96 -15.99
N SER A 27 -5.62 10.98 -16.45
CA SER A 27 -5.19 12.39 -16.37
C SER A 27 -5.10 12.93 -14.93
N TYR A 28 -5.78 12.29 -13.97
CA TYR A 28 -5.76 12.67 -12.55
C TYR A 28 -5.77 11.42 -11.64
N THR A 29 -5.43 11.59 -10.36
CA THR A 29 -5.44 10.51 -9.36
C THR A 29 -6.86 9.98 -9.14
N GLN A 30 -7.04 8.67 -9.34
CA GLN A 30 -8.33 8.00 -9.25
C GLN A 30 -8.30 6.93 -8.16
N ILE A 31 -9.26 7.00 -7.24
CA ILE A 31 -9.52 5.89 -6.33
C ILE A 31 -10.72 5.12 -6.87
N ILE A 32 -10.52 3.82 -7.09
CA ILE A 32 -11.56 2.85 -7.43
C ILE A 32 -11.89 2.07 -6.17
N SER A 33 -13.17 1.81 -5.94
CA SER A 33 -13.64 1.07 -4.77
C SER A 33 -14.65 -0.02 -5.14
N GLN A 34 -15.02 -0.83 -4.15
CA GLN A 34 -16.03 -1.89 -4.31
C GLN A 34 -17.38 -1.37 -4.84
N SER A 35 -17.80 -0.16 -4.46
CA SER A 35 -19.07 0.42 -4.94
C SER A 35 -19.03 0.78 -6.41
N ASP A 36 -17.86 1.12 -6.93
CA ASP A 36 -17.68 1.50 -8.33
C ASP A 36 -17.62 0.24 -9.22
N SER A 37 -17.12 -0.88 -8.68
CA SER A 37 -16.99 -2.15 -9.40
C SER A 37 -18.31 -2.91 -9.56
N MET A 38 -19.31 -2.64 -8.72
CA MET A 38 -20.66 -3.20 -8.86
C MET A 38 -21.57 -2.37 -9.79
N ALA A 39 -21.17 -1.15 -10.14
CA ALA A 39 -21.82 -0.37 -11.17
C ALA A 39 -21.32 -0.84 -12.55
N HIS A 40 -21.95 -1.87 -13.10
CA HIS A 40 -21.78 -2.27 -14.51
C HIS A 40 -22.30 -1.19 -15.46
N ASN A 41 -21.63 -0.03 -15.54
CA ASN A 41 -21.88 0.92 -16.62
C ASN A 41 -20.58 1.54 -17.13
N LYS A 42 -20.48 1.46 -18.46
CA LYS A 42 -19.36 1.83 -19.31
C LYS A 42 -19.17 3.35 -19.29
N ASP A 43 -18.26 3.83 -18.47
CA ASP A 43 -17.44 5.00 -18.78
C ASP A 43 -16.02 4.66 -18.33
N ALA A 44 -15.03 4.90 -19.19
CA ALA A 44 -13.63 4.51 -19.00
C ALA A 44 -12.90 5.32 -17.88
N ASP A 45 -13.67 5.89 -16.95
CA ASP A 45 -13.24 6.84 -15.93
C ASP A 45 -13.92 6.58 -14.57
N GLY A 46 -14.22 5.31 -14.25
CA GLY A 46 -15.02 4.87 -13.10
C GLY A 46 -14.41 5.10 -11.70
N GLY A 47 -13.34 5.90 -11.57
CA GLY A 47 -12.73 6.25 -10.29
C GLY A 47 -13.06 7.68 -9.88
N LYS A 48 -13.35 7.91 -8.59
CA LYS A 48 -13.57 9.27 -8.09
C LYS A 48 -12.21 9.98 -7.91
N PRO A 49 -12.08 11.27 -8.30
CA PRO A 49 -10.88 12.05 -8.02
C PRO A 49 -10.73 12.27 -6.50
N LEU A 50 -9.94 11.43 -5.85
CA LEU A 50 -9.63 11.50 -4.41
C LEU A 50 -8.12 11.69 -4.19
N SER A 51 -7.62 12.84 -4.65
CA SER A 51 -6.30 13.30 -4.24
C SER A 51 -6.29 13.69 -2.75
N CYS A 52 -5.21 13.37 -2.05
CA CYS A 52 -5.00 13.77 -0.67
C CYS A 52 -4.94 15.28 -0.52
N SER A 53 -5.55 15.79 0.55
CA SER A 53 -5.33 17.16 1.00
C SER A 53 -5.32 17.23 2.52
N ILE A 54 -4.43 18.06 3.07
CA ILE A 54 -4.30 18.29 4.51
C ILE A 54 -5.66 18.71 5.11
N ALA A 55 -6.37 19.65 4.47
CA ALA A 55 -7.66 20.11 4.95
C ALA A 55 -8.72 18.99 5.03
N LYS A 56 -8.77 18.08 4.04
CA LYS A 56 -9.69 16.94 4.07
C LYS A 56 -9.30 15.94 5.15
N MET A 57 -8.02 15.68 5.34
CA MET A 57 -7.53 14.80 6.40
C MET A 57 -7.84 15.37 7.79
N GLN A 58 -7.52 16.64 8.04
CA GLN A 58 -7.86 17.33 9.29
C GLN A 58 -9.36 17.33 9.56
N LYS A 59 -10.20 17.59 8.54
CA LYS A 59 -11.65 17.50 8.67
C LYS A 59 -12.12 16.10 9.07
N SER A 60 -11.54 15.05 8.49
CA SER A 60 -11.85 13.67 8.86
C SER A 60 -11.40 13.35 10.29
N LEU A 61 -10.20 13.76 10.69
CA LEU A 61 -9.69 13.57 12.05
C LEU A 61 -10.53 14.31 13.11
N ASN A 62 -11.05 15.49 12.76
CA ASN A 62 -11.88 16.31 13.65
C ASN A 62 -13.36 15.92 13.65
N SER A 63 -13.83 15.17 12.64
CA SER A 63 -15.18 14.62 12.70
C SER A 63 -15.27 13.68 13.91
N GLY A 64 -16.30 13.81 14.74
CA GLY A 64 -16.45 12.99 15.96
C GLY A 64 -16.41 11.50 15.65
N ALA A 65 -16.23 10.65 16.67
CA ALA A 65 -16.28 9.21 16.51
C ALA A 65 -17.59 8.83 15.80
N GLN A 66 -17.50 8.53 14.50
CA GLN A 66 -18.59 7.91 13.78
C GLN A 66 -18.75 6.55 14.45
N ASN A 67 -19.93 6.26 14.99
CA ASN A 67 -20.32 4.91 15.40
C ASN A 67 -20.37 4.05 14.13
N SER A 68 -19.20 3.69 13.61
CA SER A 68 -19.11 2.68 12.56
C SER A 68 -19.53 1.38 13.22
N ALA A 69 -20.58 0.75 12.70
CA ALA A 69 -21.07 -0.54 13.18
C ALA A 69 -19.97 -1.63 13.15
N THR A 70 -18.88 -1.39 12.41
CA THR A 70 -17.69 -2.25 12.35
C THR A 70 -16.43 -1.42 12.61
N SER A 71 -15.55 -1.94 13.47
CA SER A 71 -14.27 -1.32 13.85
C SER A 71 -13.20 -2.40 14.05
N LEU A 72 -11.92 -2.01 13.96
CA LEU A 72 -10.80 -2.93 14.19
C LEU A 72 -10.73 -3.31 15.68
N ASN A 73 -10.49 -4.59 15.96
CA ASN A 73 -10.26 -5.06 17.33
C ASN A 73 -8.89 -4.56 17.83
N PRO A 74 -8.82 -3.73 18.89
CA PRO A 74 -7.55 -3.23 19.39
C PRO A 74 -6.61 -4.33 19.91
N GLN A 75 -7.12 -5.50 20.29
CA GLN A 75 -6.30 -6.60 20.80
C GLN A 75 -5.61 -7.41 19.70
N HIS A 76 -6.08 -7.29 18.46
CA HIS A 76 -5.52 -8.04 17.34
C HIS A 76 -5.88 -7.37 16.01
N ILE A 77 -4.88 -6.74 15.39
CA ILE A 77 -4.94 -6.12 14.06
C ILE A 77 -3.91 -6.86 13.19
N SER A 78 -4.38 -7.78 12.36
CA SER A 78 -3.52 -8.54 11.43
C SER A 78 -3.41 -7.85 10.08
N LEU A 79 -2.19 -7.82 9.53
CA LEU A 79 -1.86 -7.19 8.25
C LEU A 79 -0.94 -8.10 7.44
N ILE A 80 -1.19 -8.12 6.13
CA ILE A 80 -0.23 -8.62 5.14
C ILE A 80 0.12 -7.51 4.13
N ASN A 81 1.41 -7.33 3.86
CA ASN A 81 1.95 -6.45 2.82
C ASN A 81 2.59 -7.31 1.72
N TRP A 82 2.20 -7.10 0.47
CA TRP A 82 2.73 -7.87 -0.64
C TRP A 82 2.69 -7.13 -1.98
N ASN A 83 3.84 -7.00 -2.65
CA ASN A 83 3.89 -6.76 -4.08
C ASN A 83 3.60 -8.09 -4.80
N ILE A 84 2.53 -8.13 -5.60
CA ILE A 84 1.98 -9.38 -6.11
C ILE A 84 2.40 -9.70 -7.55
N TYR A 85 3.34 -8.93 -8.10
CA TYR A 85 3.82 -9.10 -9.47
C TYR A 85 2.68 -9.19 -10.50
N LYS A 86 1.67 -8.32 -10.35
CA LYS A 86 0.45 -8.30 -11.19
C LYS A 86 -0.26 -9.66 -11.29
N ALA A 87 -0.18 -10.50 -10.25
CA ALA A 87 -0.79 -11.83 -10.23
C ALA A 87 -0.26 -12.78 -11.33
N GLN A 88 1.00 -12.60 -11.76
CA GLN A 88 1.58 -13.34 -12.89
C GLN A 88 2.40 -14.57 -12.51
N GLY A 89 2.77 -14.73 -11.23
CA GLY A 89 3.58 -15.87 -10.79
C GLY A 89 2.79 -17.18 -10.78
N GLU A 90 3.51 -18.29 -10.91
CA GLU A 90 2.93 -19.62 -10.77
C GLU A 90 2.36 -19.82 -9.35
N ASN A 91 1.25 -20.54 -9.22
CA ASN A 91 0.53 -20.78 -7.95
C ASN A 91 0.01 -19.52 -7.22
N TRP A 92 0.11 -18.34 -7.83
CA TRP A 92 -0.39 -17.07 -7.29
C TRP A 92 -1.77 -17.17 -6.63
N ALA A 93 -2.75 -17.75 -7.33
CA ALA A 93 -4.12 -17.74 -6.85
C ALA A 93 -4.33 -18.55 -5.55
N GLU A 94 -3.56 -19.64 -5.36
CA GLU A 94 -3.63 -20.48 -4.17
C GLU A 94 -2.90 -19.85 -3.00
N ASP A 95 -1.69 -19.32 -3.25
CA ASP A 95 -0.92 -18.57 -2.27
C ASP A 95 -1.71 -17.36 -1.80
N PHE A 96 -2.26 -16.56 -2.71
CA PHE A 96 -3.05 -15.39 -2.37
C PHE A 96 -4.24 -15.73 -1.49
N LYS A 97 -5.06 -16.73 -1.85
CA LYS A 97 -6.19 -17.17 -1.02
C LYS A 97 -5.76 -17.64 0.37
N THR A 98 -4.63 -18.33 0.46
CA THR A 98 -4.09 -18.84 1.73
C THR A 98 -3.56 -17.70 2.59
N LEU A 99 -2.86 -16.75 1.99
CA LEU A 99 -2.11 -15.71 2.68
C LEU A 99 -2.99 -14.60 3.23
N ILE A 100 -4.08 -14.24 2.54
CA ILE A 100 -5.05 -13.23 2.98
C ILE A 100 -6.02 -13.74 4.06
N LYS A 101 -6.07 -15.05 4.29
CA LYS A 101 -6.98 -15.66 5.26
C LYS A 101 -6.67 -15.15 6.68
N GLY A 102 -7.70 -14.70 7.38
CA GLY A 102 -7.60 -14.19 8.75
C GLY A 102 -6.94 -12.82 8.88
N GLN A 103 -6.62 -12.13 7.77
CA GLN A 103 -6.04 -10.79 7.81
C GLN A 103 -7.13 -9.73 7.99
N ASN A 104 -6.90 -8.74 8.86
CA ASN A 104 -7.78 -7.58 8.93
C ASN A 104 -7.48 -6.60 7.80
N LEU A 105 -6.21 -6.45 7.42
CA LEU A 105 -5.72 -5.54 6.40
C LEU A 105 -4.87 -6.29 5.38
N VAL A 106 -5.12 -6.08 4.10
CA VAL A 106 -4.35 -6.65 2.98
C VAL A 106 -3.87 -5.50 2.11
N LEU A 107 -2.57 -5.24 2.13
CA LEU A 107 -1.91 -4.15 1.39
C LEU A 107 -1.16 -4.78 0.22
N ILE A 108 -1.60 -4.40 -0.98
CA ILE A 108 -1.11 -4.97 -2.24
C ILE A 108 -0.45 -3.87 -3.06
N GLN A 109 0.75 -4.14 -3.57
CA GLN A 109 1.37 -3.37 -4.65
C GLN A 109 1.28 -4.19 -5.95
N GLU A 110 1.25 -3.47 -7.08
CA GLU A 110 0.98 -4.07 -8.40
C GLU A 110 -0.35 -4.83 -8.46
N ALA A 111 -1.34 -4.37 -7.70
CA ALA A 111 -2.69 -4.89 -7.77
C ALA A 111 -3.26 -4.65 -9.18
N LEU A 112 -4.07 -5.59 -9.69
CA LEU A 112 -4.91 -5.41 -10.86
C LEU A 112 -6.38 -5.42 -10.42
N ASN A 113 -7.17 -4.45 -10.90
CA ASN A 113 -8.62 -4.49 -10.74
C ASN A 113 -9.23 -5.54 -11.70
N GLN A 114 -9.17 -6.80 -11.28
CA GLN A 114 -9.67 -7.94 -12.03
C GLN A 114 -10.19 -9.04 -11.09
N PRO A 115 -11.09 -9.92 -11.54
CA PRO A 115 -11.74 -10.93 -10.70
C PRO A 115 -10.76 -11.81 -9.91
N GLU A 116 -9.62 -12.17 -10.50
CA GLU A 116 -8.61 -13.05 -9.90
C GLU A 116 -8.00 -12.46 -8.62
N VAL A 117 -7.95 -11.13 -8.51
CA VAL A 117 -7.44 -10.40 -7.32
C VAL A 117 -8.59 -9.97 -6.42
N ILE A 118 -9.70 -9.47 -6.98
CA ILE A 118 -10.79 -8.87 -6.20
C ILE A 118 -11.71 -9.92 -5.57
N ALA A 119 -12.04 -11.01 -6.28
CA ALA A 119 -13.00 -11.99 -5.78
C ALA A 119 -12.54 -12.70 -4.49
N PRO A 120 -11.26 -13.12 -4.34
CA PRO A 120 -10.77 -13.71 -3.09
C PRO A 120 -10.93 -12.81 -1.85
N LEU A 121 -10.86 -11.48 -2.03
CA LEU A 121 -10.96 -10.51 -0.92
C LEU A 121 -12.41 -10.37 -0.40
N GLN A 122 -13.43 -10.62 -1.23
CA GLN A 122 -14.83 -10.34 -0.91
C GLN A 122 -15.35 -11.06 0.35
N HIS A 123 -14.76 -12.20 0.72
CA HIS A 123 -15.22 -13.00 1.86
C HIS A 123 -14.77 -12.46 3.22
N GLN A 124 -13.57 -11.89 3.32
CA GLN A 124 -12.98 -11.51 4.61
C GLN A 124 -12.52 -10.04 4.64
N GLN A 125 -12.25 -9.45 3.48
CA GLN A 125 -11.85 -8.05 3.31
C GLN A 125 -12.71 -7.34 2.25
N PRO A 126 -14.05 -7.29 2.40
CA PRO A 126 -14.95 -6.78 1.37
C PRO A 126 -14.79 -5.28 1.11
N TRP A 127 -14.15 -4.53 2.01
CA TRP A 127 -13.93 -3.10 1.87
C TRP A 127 -12.57 -2.85 1.28
N TRP A 128 -12.49 -2.40 0.03
CA TRP A 128 -11.21 -2.18 -0.63
C TRP A 128 -11.19 -0.89 -1.43
N GLN A 129 -10.02 -0.29 -1.50
CA GLN A 129 -9.74 0.87 -2.34
C GLN A 129 -8.46 0.61 -3.12
N LEU A 130 -8.46 0.96 -4.40
CA LEU A 130 -7.32 0.92 -5.30
C LEU A 130 -7.00 2.34 -5.72
N ASN A 131 -5.78 2.82 -5.45
CA ASN A 131 -5.29 4.05 -6.04
C ASN A 131 -4.66 3.74 -7.41
N ASN A 132 -5.39 4.06 -8.47
CA ASN A 132 -5.05 3.76 -9.85
C ASN A 132 -3.84 4.58 -10.31
N ALA A 133 -2.74 3.88 -10.57
CA ALA A 133 -1.55 4.44 -11.16
C ALA A 133 -1.70 4.60 -12.68
N PHE A 134 -2.10 3.51 -13.36
CA PHE A 134 -2.32 3.42 -14.79
C PHE A 134 -3.15 2.18 -15.12
N TYR A 135 -3.63 2.05 -16.35
CA TYR A 135 -4.27 0.84 -16.84
C TYR A 135 -3.27 -0.04 -17.56
N TYR A 136 -3.27 -1.33 -17.25
CA TYR A 136 -2.50 -2.37 -17.94
C TYR A 136 -3.46 -3.39 -18.54
N ASN A 137 -3.44 -3.58 -19.86
CA ASN A 137 -4.39 -4.41 -20.60
C ASN A 137 -5.87 -4.08 -20.29
N GLY A 138 -6.17 -2.78 -20.09
CA GLY A 138 -7.52 -2.31 -19.75
C GLY A 138 -7.91 -2.44 -18.26
N HIS A 139 -7.06 -3.05 -17.43
CA HIS A 139 -7.29 -3.15 -15.98
C HIS A 139 -6.54 -2.07 -15.23
N ALA A 140 -7.22 -1.35 -14.34
CA ALA A 140 -6.56 -0.41 -13.45
C ALA A 140 -5.53 -1.12 -12.57
N THR A 141 -4.32 -0.57 -12.45
CA THR A 141 -3.26 -1.10 -11.61
C THR A 141 -2.65 -0.04 -10.69
N GLY A 142 -2.17 -0.46 -9.53
CA GLY A 142 -1.58 0.43 -8.53
C GLY A 142 -1.47 -0.23 -7.17
N VAL A 143 -1.67 0.55 -6.11
CA VAL A 143 -1.72 0.03 -4.73
C VAL A 143 -3.17 -0.15 -4.27
N LEU A 144 -3.46 -1.31 -3.69
CA LEU A 144 -4.77 -1.67 -3.17
C LEU A 144 -4.68 -1.95 -1.68
N THR A 145 -5.59 -1.36 -0.91
CA THR A 145 -5.78 -1.70 0.51
C THR A 145 -7.17 -2.29 0.66
N ALA A 146 -7.24 -3.56 1.06
CA ALA A 146 -8.48 -4.25 1.43
C ALA A 146 -8.55 -4.46 2.94
N SER A 147 -9.75 -4.43 3.51
CA SER A 147 -9.98 -4.49 4.94
C SER A 147 -11.26 -5.22 5.33
N SER A 148 -11.24 -5.87 6.50
CA SER A 148 -12.44 -6.40 7.17
C SER A 148 -13.35 -5.29 7.73
N THR A 149 -12.87 -4.06 7.78
CA THR A 149 -13.56 -2.88 8.33
C THR A 149 -13.54 -1.73 7.32
N PRO A 150 -14.66 -1.03 7.07
CA PRO A 150 -14.68 0.10 6.16
C PRO A 150 -13.78 1.23 6.68
N ALA A 151 -12.99 1.80 5.79
CA ALA A 151 -12.25 3.02 6.10
C ALA A 151 -13.23 4.20 6.22
N ILE A 152 -13.05 5.04 7.25
CA ILE A 152 -13.82 6.27 7.44
C ILE A 152 -13.24 7.45 6.63
N PHE A 153 -12.06 7.24 6.05
CA PHE A 153 -11.40 8.16 5.13
C PHE A 153 -10.42 7.39 4.24
N GLY A 154 -10.30 7.84 2.99
CA GLY A 154 -9.32 7.35 2.04
C GLY A 154 -8.88 8.48 1.11
N CYS A 155 -7.59 8.55 0.80
CA CYS A 155 -7.06 9.44 -0.21
C CYS A 155 -5.81 8.86 -0.87
N GLY A 156 -5.52 9.31 -2.10
CA GLY A 156 -4.40 8.82 -2.89
C GLY A 156 -3.41 9.92 -3.26
N LEU A 157 -2.14 9.53 -3.38
CA LEU A 157 -1.09 10.31 -4.03
C LEU A 157 -0.57 9.54 -5.24
N ARG A 158 -0.09 10.26 -6.25
CA ARG A 158 0.44 9.66 -7.48
C ARG A 158 1.66 10.45 -7.96
N THR A 159 2.73 9.72 -8.25
CA THR A 159 3.99 10.29 -8.74
C THR A 159 4.36 9.61 -10.06
N ILE A 160 4.68 10.40 -11.09
CA ILE A 160 5.10 9.87 -12.39
C ILE A 160 6.60 9.58 -12.34
N GLU A 161 7.01 8.38 -12.74
CA GLU A 161 8.43 8.03 -12.79
C GLU A 161 9.16 8.81 -13.91
N PRO A 162 10.27 9.51 -13.62
CA PRO A 162 10.95 10.35 -14.62
C PRO A 162 11.48 9.59 -15.84
N LEU A 163 11.91 8.33 -15.69
CA LEU A 163 12.57 7.60 -16.78
C LEU A 163 11.60 6.81 -17.66
N ILE A 164 10.63 6.11 -17.06
CA ILE A 164 9.72 5.21 -17.80
C ILE A 164 8.27 5.71 -17.85
N GLN A 165 7.97 6.84 -17.20
CA GLN A 165 6.67 7.52 -17.20
C GLN A 165 5.48 6.70 -16.68
N THR A 166 5.69 5.49 -16.16
CA THR A 166 4.65 4.76 -15.45
C THR A 166 4.47 5.33 -14.05
N PRO A 167 3.26 5.75 -13.64
CA PRO A 167 3.09 6.28 -12.30
C PRO A 167 3.23 5.21 -11.22
N LYS A 168 3.55 5.66 -10.01
CA LYS A 168 3.50 4.90 -8.77
C LYS A 168 2.62 5.65 -7.76
N THR A 169 2.00 4.92 -6.85
CA THR A 169 0.92 5.45 -6.02
C THR A 169 1.10 5.16 -4.54
N VAL A 170 0.47 6.01 -3.73
CA VAL A 170 0.30 5.83 -2.28
C VAL A 170 -1.19 5.86 -1.97
N LEU A 171 -1.69 4.95 -1.14
CA LEU A 171 -3.06 4.97 -0.65
C LEU A 171 -3.06 5.10 0.87
N ILE A 172 -3.70 6.16 1.38
CA ILE A 172 -3.82 6.44 2.81
C ILE A 172 -5.26 6.20 3.24
N ASN A 173 -5.45 5.37 4.27
CA ASN A 173 -6.73 5.03 4.85
C ASN A 173 -6.77 5.30 6.36
N LEU A 174 -7.93 5.73 6.89
CA LEU A 174 -8.20 5.79 8.32
C LEU A 174 -9.24 4.75 8.72
N TYR A 175 -8.94 3.95 9.73
CA TYR A 175 -9.83 2.94 10.27
C TYR A 175 -10.22 3.23 11.72
N PRO A 176 -11.50 3.05 12.09
CA PRO A 176 -11.93 3.13 13.48
C PRO A 176 -11.40 1.94 14.28
N ILE A 177 -11.03 2.18 15.54
CA ILE A 177 -10.59 1.16 16.50
C ILE A 177 -11.67 1.03 17.57
N ALA A 178 -12.08 -0.20 17.88
CA ALA A 178 -13.13 -0.44 18.89
C ALA A 178 -12.70 0.11 20.27
N GLY A 179 -13.60 0.83 20.94
CA GLY A 179 -13.35 1.37 22.29
C GLY A 179 -12.29 2.47 22.35
N SER A 180 -11.94 3.09 21.23
CA SER A 180 -10.90 4.12 21.14
C SER A 180 -11.39 5.34 20.37
N SER A 181 -11.05 6.54 20.86
CA SER A 181 -11.21 7.79 20.10
C SER A 181 -10.10 7.97 19.04
N GLN A 182 -8.98 7.26 19.19
CA GLN A 182 -7.92 7.18 18.20
C GLN A 182 -8.34 6.29 17.03
N ARG A 183 -7.74 6.56 15.87
CA ARG A 183 -7.91 5.83 14.61
C ARG A 183 -6.58 5.24 14.19
N LEU A 184 -6.63 4.13 13.47
CA LEU A 184 -5.46 3.60 12.79
C LEU A 184 -5.31 4.28 11.42
N LEU A 185 -4.19 4.96 11.18
CA LEU A 185 -3.80 5.38 9.83
C LEU A 185 -2.97 4.28 9.19
N VAL A 186 -3.31 3.92 7.97
CA VAL A 186 -2.56 2.95 7.16
C VAL A 186 -2.18 3.61 5.84
N ALA A 187 -0.89 3.62 5.52
CA ALA A 187 -0.38 4.07 4.23
C ALA A 187 0.24 2.87 3.48
N ASN A 188 -0.33 2.56 2.31
CA ASN A 188 0.20 1.58 1.36
C ASN A 188 1.00 2.31 0.28
N LEU A 189 2.31 2.08 0.24
CA LEU A 189 3.24 2.74 -0.67
C LEU A 189 3.72 1.77 -1.77
N HIS A 190 3.75 2.24 -3.01
CA HIS A 190 4.65 1.72 -4.02
C HIS A 190 5.59 2.85 -4.41
N GLY A 191 6.85 2.75 -3.97
CA GLY A 191 7.88 3.75 -4.20
C GLY A 191 8.28 3.81 -5.66
N ILE A 192 8.63 5.00 -6.18
CA ILE A 192 9.19 5.10 -7.54
C ILE A 192 10.47 4.27 -7.65
N ASN A 193 10.65 3.57 -8.76
CA ASN A 193 11.80 2.72 -9.00
C ASN A 193 12.82 3.42 -9.91
N PHE A 194 12.39 4.02 -11.03
CA PHE A 194 13.28 4.55 -12.07
C PHE A 194 13.30 6.09 -12.12
N THR A 195 14.33 6.68 -11.51
CA THR A 195 14.63 8.12 -11.53
C THR A 195 16.15 8.35 -11.61
N PRO A 196 16.64 9.43 -12.27
CA PRO A 196 17.96 9.97 -11.95
C PRO A 196 17.98 10.42 -10.49
N GLY A 197 19.04 10.12 -9.74
CA GLY A 197 19.16 10.54 -8.35
C GLY A 197 18.03 10.03 -7.44
N THR A 198 17.70 10.81 -6.41
CA THR A 198 16.67 10.47 -5.40
C THR A 198 15.67 11.60 -5.19
N GLU A 199 15.70 12.68 -5.98
CA GLU A 199 14.90 13.88 -5.76
C GLU A 199 13.40 13.59 -5.85
N THR A 200 12.94 12.98 -6.94
CA THR A 200 11.52 12.60 -7.12
C THR A 200 11.10 11.52 -6.12
N TYR A 201 12.02 10.65 -5.70
CA TYR A 201 11.76 9.61 -4.70
C TYR A 201 11.53 10.22 -3.32
N ALA A 202 12.40 11.14 -2.93
CA ALA A 202 12.28 11.93 -1.71
C ALA A 202 11.04 12.82 -1.71
N GLU A 203 10.67 13.39 -2.85
CA GLU A 203 9.44 14.17 -2.98
C GLU A 203 8.19 13.33 -2.76
N GLN A 204 8.08 12.14 -3.39
CA GLN A 204 6.97 11.21 -3.16
C GLN A 204 6.82 10.86 -1.67
N ILE A 205 7.91 10.49 -1.00
CA ILE A 205 7.91 10.15 0.42
C ILE A 205 7.57 11.37 1.29
N ARG A 206 8.06 12.56 0.93
CA ARG A 206 7.79 13.81 1.67
C ARG A 206 6.33 14.24 1.55
N GLU A 207 5.71 14.11 0.39
CA GLU A 207 4.28 14.39 0.19
C GLU A 207 3.41 13.48 1.06
N MET A 208 3.68 12.16 1.04
CA MET A 208 3.02 11.21 1.94
C MET A 208 3.22 11.59 3.40
N SER A 209 4.47 11.87 3.80
CA SER A 209 4.80 12.22 5.18
C SER A 209 4.06 13.46 5.65
N SER A 210 3.96 14.49 4.82
CA SER A 210 3.28 15.76 5.15
C SER A 210 1.78 15.58 5.40
N MET A 211 1.15 14.63 4.70
CA MET A 211 -0.23 14.22 4.99
C MET A 211 -0.29 13.50 6.34
N ILE A 212 0.58 12.50 6.56
CA ILE A 212 0.57 11.66 7.77
C ILE A 212 0.88 12.46 9.05
N GLU A 213 1.65 13.54 8.98
CA GLU A 213 1.97 14.42 10.12
C GLU A 213 0.74 15.02 10.80
N GLN A 214 -0.41 15.08 10.12
CA GLN A 214 -1.66 15.56 10.70
C GLN A 214 -2.28 14.58 11.70
N HIS A 215 -1.84 13.32 11.68
CA HIS A 215 -2.34 12.25 12.52
C HIS A 215 -1.38 11.98 13.69
N SER A 216 -1.91 11.80 14.89
CA SER A 216 -1.13 11.51 16.11
C SER A 216 -1.39 10.12 16.70
N GLY A 217 -2.37 9.38 16.17
CA GLY A 217 -2.74 8.06 16.65
C GLY A 217 -1.84 6.93 16.12
N PRO A 218 -2.27 5.67 16.35
CA PRO A 218 -1.64 4.49 15.76
C PRO A 218 -1.48 4.61 14.24
N LEU A 219 -0.34 4.18 13.73
CA LEU A 219 0.06 4.38 12.33
C LEU A 219 0.83 3.16 11.84
N ILE A 220 0.53 2.73 10.61
CA ILE A 220 1.30 1.77 9.84
C ILE A 220 1.62 2.38 8.47
N ILE A 221 2.88 2.33 8.04
CA ILE A 221 3.30 2.58 6.66
C ILE A 221 3.92 1.30 6.16
N ALA A 222 3.39 0.73 5.09
CA ALA A 222 3.90 -0.51 4.52
C ALA A 222 3.88 -0.46 3.00
N GLY A 223 4.76 -1.22 2.38
CA GLY A 223 4.81 -1.28 0.93
C GLY A 223 6.11 -1.79 0.37
N ASP A 224 6.16 -1.76 -0.95
CA ASP A 224 7.39 -1.83 -1.73
C ASP A 224 7.97 -0.41 -1.80
N PHE A 225 9.03 -0.15 -1.04
CA PHE A 225 9.67 1.15 -1.01
C PHE A 225 10.64 1.34 -2.18
N ASN A 226 10.97 0.29 -2.96
CA ASN A 226 12.05 0.34 -3.95
C ASN A 226 13.34 0.96 -3.39
N SER A 227 13.70 0.68 -2.13
CA SER A 227 14.86 1.25 -1.43
C SER A 227 16.16 0.48 -1.69
N TRP A 228 16.45 0.19 -2.96
CA TRP A 228 17.56 -0.66 -3.41
C TRP A 228 18.97 -0.03 -3.32
N SER A 229 19.13 1.14 -2.71
CA SER A 229 20.42 1.83 -2.55
C SER A 229 20.54 2.58 -1.23
N ASP A 230 21.76 2.88 -0.79
CA ASP A 230 22.04 3.68 0.41
C ASP A 230 21.29 5.02 0.39
N ALA A 231 21.42 5.80 -0.68
CA ALA A 231 20.76 7.11 -0.80
C ALA A 231 19.23 7.03 -0.72
N ARG A 232 18.62 5.92 -1.16
CA ARG A 232 17.17 5.70 -0.99
C ARG A 232 16.83 5.30 0.44
N ASN A 233 17.66 4.49 1.09
CA ASN A 233 17.49 4.17 2.51
C ASN A 233 17.64 5.41 3.38
N GLU A 234 18.54 6.34 3.08
CA GLU A 234 18.64 7.63 3.81
C GLU A 234 17.31 8.42 3.77
N VAL A 235 16.61 8.41 2.63
CA VAL A 235 15.29 9.04 2.52
C VAL A 235 14.24 8.31 3.36
N VAL A 236 14.28 6.97 3.37
CA VAL A 236 13.39 6.15 4.20
C VAL A 236 13.66 6.37 5.69
N ASP A 237 14.92 6.39 6.10
CA ASP A 237 15.34 6.62 7.48
C ASP A 237 14.93 8.01 7.97
N ALA A 238 15.08 9.04 7.13
CA ALA A 238 14.60 10.38 7.44
C ALA A 238 13.06 10.43 7.63
N MET A 239 12.30 9.67 6.84
CA MET A 239 10.85 9.53 7.04
C MET A 239 10.54 8.81 8.37
N VAL A 240 11.25 7.72 8.66
CA VAL A 240 11.07 6.93 9.90
C VAL A 240 11.33 7.80 11.13
N GLU A 241 12.42 8.57 11.13
CA GLU A 241 12.75 9.50 12.21
C GLU A 241 11.70 10.60 12.36
N LYS A 242 11.40 11.30 11.25
CA LYS A 242 10.44 12.42 11.21
C LYS A 242 9.06 12.02 11.73
N LEU A 243 8.61 10.81 11.40
CA LEU A 243 7.30 10.30 11.81
C LEU A 243 7.35 9.50 13.12
N SER A 244 8.52 9.38 13.78
CA SER A 244 8.72 8.61 15.02
C SER A 244 8.25 7.15 14.89
N LEU A 245 8.62 6.51 13.78
CA LEU A 245 8.26 5.14 13.46
C LEU A 245 9.30 4.15 13.98
N LYS A 246 8.86 2.90 14.14
CA LYS A 246 9.70 1.72 14.37
C LYS A 246 9.60 0.81 13.15
N GLY A 247 10.71 0.16 12.79
CA GLY A 247 10.71 -0.95 11.84
C GLY A 247 10.43 -2.29 12.52
N LEU A 248 10.00 -3.29 11.74
CA LEU A 248 9.99 -4.70 12.16
C LEU A 248 11.43 -5.22 12.34
N ALA A 249 11.59 -6.32 13.09
CA ALA A 249 12.90 -6.93 13.29
C ALA A 249 13.30 -7.87 12.13
N TYR A 250 12.32 -8.44 11.42
CA TYR A 250 12.48 -9.32 10.25
C TYR A 250 13.31 -10.58 10.50
N THR A 251 12.91 -11.39 11.49
CA THR A 251 13.63 -12.59 11.94
C THR A 251 13.92 -13.63 10.84
N SER A 252 13.01 -13.85 9.89
CA SER A 252 13.16 -14.87 8.83
C SER A 252 14.06 -14.45 7.66
N HIS A 253 14.54 -13.21 7.59
CA HIS A 253 15.45 -12.70 6.55
C HIS A 253 15.03 -12.93 5.07
N ASN A 254 13.79 -13.38 4.82
CA ASN A 254 13.28 -13.73 3.49
C ASN A 254 12.92 -12.52 2.61
N ARG A 255 13.17 -11.29 3.06
CA ARG A 255 12.86 -10.11 2.25
C ARG A 255 13.70 -10.11 0.98
N VAL A 256 13.06 -9.82 -0.15
CA VAL A 256 13.76 -9.67 -1.42
C VAL A 256 14.69 -8.47 -1.35
N LYS A 257 15.94 -8.69 -1.79
CA LYS A 257 17.00 -7.69 -1.78
C LYS A 257 17.50 -7.40 -3.18
N VAL A 258 17.71 -6.13 -3.48
CA VAL A 258 18.38 -5.66 -4.69
C VAL A 258 19.59 -4.84 -4.25
N PHE A 259 20.75 -5.15 -4.83
CA PHE A 259 22.04 -4.58 -4.42
C PHE A 259 22.32 -4.68 -2.91
N GLY A 260 21.79 -5.71 -2.24
CA GLY A 260 21.95 -5.94 -0.80
C GLY A 260 20.91 -5.26 0.09
N HIS A 261 20.03 -4.41 -0.46
CA HIS A 261 19.01 -3.67 0.28
C HIS A 261 17.63 -4.29 0.10
N ALA A 262 16.88 -4.43 1.21
CA ALA A 262 15.51 -4.95 1.17
C ALA A 262 14.55 -3.90 0.59
N LEU A 263 13.63 -4.32 -0.27
CA LEU A 263 12.69 -3.42 -0.95
C LEU A 263 11.44 -3.15 -0.11
N ASP A 264 10.89 -4.21 0.48
CA ASP A 264 9.64 -4.17 1.22
C ASP A 264 9.87 -3.86 2.70
N HIS A 265 9.06 -2.96 3.24
CA HIS A 265 9.12 -2.57 4.65
C HIS A 265 7.74 -2.40 5.24
N VAL A 266 7.64 -2.66 6.54
CA VAL A 266 6.54 -2.26 7.42
C VAL A 266 7.12 -1.43 8.54
N PHE A 267 6.64 -0.20 8.65
CA PHE A 267 6.95 0.74 9.73
C PHE A 267 5.69 1.06 10.50
N TYR A 268 5.82 1.25 11.81
CA TYR A 268 4.66 1.45 12.68
C TYR A 268 4.97 2.36 13.87
N ARG A 269 3.92 2.93 14.48
CA ARG A 269 3.99 3.53 15.82
C ARG A 269 2.65 3.43 16.54
N GLY A 270 2.69 3.55 17.86
CA GLY A 270 1.49 3.47 18.70
C GLY A 270 0.83 2.10 18.73
N LEU A 271 1.59 1.05 18.40
CA LEU A 271 1.18 -0.36 18.36
C LEU A 271 2.28 -1.22 19.01
N ASP A 272 1.89 -2.34 19.61
CA ASP A 272 2.81 -3.42 19.99
C ASP A 272 2.73 -4.54 18.95
N ILE A 273 3.88 -5.12 18.59
CA ILE A 273 3.93 -6.33 17.76
C ILE A 273 3.51 -7.54 18.60
N ILE A 274 2.59 -8.34 18.07
CA ILE A 274 2.23 -9.67 18.60
C ILE A 274 3.07 -10.74 17.88
N SER A 275 3.16 -10.65 16.56
CA SER A 275 3.91 -11.58 15.72
C SER A 275 4.30 -10.89 14.41
N GLU A 276 5.45 -11.26 13.86
CA GLU A 276 5.91 -10.81 12.54
C GLU A 276 6.60 -11.97 11.80
N GLU A 277 6.44 -12.01 10.49
CA GLU A 277 7.02 -13.03 9.63
C GLU A 277 7.21 -12.47 8.22
N THR A 278 8.32 -12.83 7.57
CA THR A 278 8.46 -12.71 6.11
C THR A 278 8.40 -14.10 5.51
N LEU A 279 7.37 -14.37 4.71
CA LEU A 279 7.12 -15.69 4.14
C LEU A 279 7.82 -15.80 2.79
N GLU A 280 8.44 -16.94 2.52
CA GLU A 280 9.03 -17.21 1.21
C GLU A 280 7.97 -17.81 0.27
N VAL A 281 7.84 -17.26 -0.93
CA VAL A 281 6.92 -17.72 -1.98
C VAL A 281 7.61 -17.69 -3.33
N SER A 282 7.15 -18.52 -4.26
CA SER A 282 7.57 -18.47 -5.68
C SER A 282 6.54 -17.79 -6.58
N SER A 283 5.39 -17.40 -6.02
CA SER A 283 4.25 -16.86 -6.75
C SER A 283 4.31 -15.35 -7.03
N SER A 284 5.37 -14.70 -6.58
CA SER A 284 5.70 -13.30 -6.86
C SER A 284 7.22 -13.15 -6.84
N ASP A 285 7.74 -12.11 -7.48
CA ASP A 285 9.14 -11.69 -7.35
C ASP A 285 9.42 -10.95 -6.03
N HIS A 286 8.39 -10.80 -5.18
CA HIS A 286 8.47 -10.31 -3.81
C HIS A 286 7.88 -11.30 -2.79
N ASN A 287 8.45 -11.28 -1.59
CA ASN A 287 8.02 -12.11 -0.48
C ASN A 287 7.08 -11.33 0.46
N PRO A 288 5.91 -11.87 0.85
CA PRO A 288 4.96 -11.16 1.68
C PRO A 288 5.45 -11.00 3.12
N ILE A 289 5.14 -9.85 3.71
CA ILE A 289 5.37 -9.55 5.13
C ILE A 289 4.04 -9.64 5.86
N ARG A 290 3.94 -10.55 6.83
CA ARG A 290 2.78 -10.72 7.70
C ARG A 290 3.13 -10.21 9.09
N VAL A 291 2.23 -9.42 9.68
CA VAL A 291 2.39 -8.89 11.03
C VAL A 291 1.04 -8.79 11.72
N SER A 292 1.03 -9.03 13.03
CA SER A 292 -0.14 -8.77 13.88
C SER A 292 0.25 -7.81 14.99
N PHE A 293 -0.62 -6.83 15.24
CA PHE A 293 -0.43 -5.80 16.23
C PHE A 293 -1.54 -5.82 17.28
N ARG A 294 -1.26 -5.20 18.43
CA ARG A 294 -2.29 -4.69 19.34
C ARG A 294 -2.07 -3.21 19.61
N VAL A 295 -3.14 -2.52 19.98
CA VAL A 295 -3.11 -1.17 20.51
C VAL A 295 -2.81 -1.25 22.02
N PRO A 296 -1.78 -0.56 22.53
CA PRO A 296 -1.49 -0.52 23.97
C PRO A 296 -2.69 -0.06 24.82
N ALA A 297 -2.86 -0.66 26.00
CA ALA A 297 -4.05 -0.48 26.84
C ALA A 297 -4.26 0.97 27.34
N ASP A 298 -3.18 1.74 27.52
CA ASP A 298 -3.20 3.16 27.88
C ASP A 298 -3.80 4.06 26.79
N LYS A 299 -3.96 3.52 25.57
CA LYS A 299 -4.54 4.21 24.41
C LYS A 299 -5.96 3.78 24.08
N THR A 300 -6.51 2.80 24.82
CA THR A 300 -7.91 2.39 24.73
C THR A 300 -8.69 2.93 25.91
N VAL A 301 -9.90 3.46 25.70
CA VAL A 301 -10.77 3.82 26.84
C VAL A 301 -11.24 2.50 27.44
N ASN A 302 -10.88 2.24 28.71
CA ASN A 302 -11.36 1.06 29.43
C ASN A 302 -12.88 0.94 29.24
N PRO A 303 -13.41 -0.22 28.79
CA PRO A 303 -14.85 -0.43 28.85
C PRO A 303 -15.25 -0.30 30.31
N VAL A 304 -16.13 0.65 30.59
CA VAL A 304 -16.80 0.76 31.90
C VAL A 304 -17.47 -0.58 32.14
N VAL A 305 -16.92 -1.35 33.07
CA VAL A 305 -17.57 -2.55 33.59
C VAL A 305 -18.79 -2.05 34.36
N LEU A 306 -19.96 -2.12 33.74
CA LEU A 306 -21.22 -1.96 34.44
C LEU A 306 -21.44 -3.25 35.23
N ASN A 307 -21.11 -3.20 36.52
CA ASN A 307 -21.62 -4.14 37.52
C ASN A 307 -23.02 -3.72 37.94
#